data_AF-A0A8J6USZ6-F1
#
_entry.id   AF-A0A8J6USZ6-F1
#
_cell.length_a   1.000
_cell.length_b   1.000
_cell.length_c   1.000
_cell.angle_alpha   90.00
_cell.angle_beta   90.00
_cell.angle_gamma   90.00
#
_symmetry.space_group_name_H-M   'P 1'
#
loop_
_entity.id
_entity.type
_entity.pdbx_description
1 polymer ?
#
loop_
_entity_poly.entity_id
_entity_poly.type
_entity_poly.pdbx_seq_one_letter_code
_entity_poly.pdbx_strand_id
1 'polypeptide(L)'
;MPKRRLPRGGGTQVALSPELAVAMIGLFSAFADGEVSSDAEAYALGEMVSCIDLYSEYTEEDFADLGAEIGSLINEAGVEAVVSQAIETIKDEGVEEAAFIIALVVLVADGEVPEDEQEFIDDLRQALRISVERADEIVSELFSEVEEAEEEYDESEEE
;
A
#
# COMPACT_ATOMS: atom_id res chain seq x y z
N MET A 1 13.76 27.89 -7.91
CA MET A 1 12.96 26.91 -7.14
C MET A 1 12.30 26.00 -8.16
N PRO A 2 12.71 24.74 -8.34
CA PRO A 2 12.01 23.85 -9.25
C PRO A 2 10.87 23.13 -8.52
N LYS A 3 9.75 23.03 -9.23
CA LYS A 3 8.46 22.47 -8.79
C LYS A 3 8.50 20.94 -8.90
N ARG A 4 7.93 20.26 -7.90
CA ARG A 4 7.68 18.81 -7.86
C ARG A 4 6.97 18.36 -9.15
N ARG A 5 7.58 17.44 -9.88
CA ARG A 5 7.01 16.81 -11.08
C ARG A 5 7.56 15.40 -11.18
N LEU A 6 6.67 14.42 -11.32
CA LEU A 6 7.04 13.03 -11.57
C LEU A 6 7.84 12.93 -12.88
N PRO A 7 8.96 12.18 -12.90
CA PRO A 7 9.76 11.99 -14.09
C PRO A 7 8.99 11.14 -15.11
N ARG A 8 8.97 11.60 -16.37
CA ARG A 8 8.47 10.80 -17.49
C ARG A 8 9.51 9.76 -17.87
N GLY A 9 9.06 8.51 -17.91
CA GLY A 9 9.88 7.30 -17.98
C GLY A 9 10.93 7.26 -19.07
N GLY A 10 11.95 6.45 -18.79
CA GLY A 10 13.01 6.10 -19.72
C GLY A 10 14.21 5.45 -19.03
N GLY A 11 14.23 4.11 -19.01
CA GLY A 11 15.49 3.35 -19.06
C GLY A 11 15.65 2.26 -18.01
N THR A 12 15.67 1.01 -18.51
CA THR A 12 16.01 -0.27 -17.84
C THR A 12 14.83 -0.95 -17.17
N GLN A 13 14.11 -1.75 -17.96
CA GLN A 13 13.06 -2.66 -17.50
C GLN A 13 13.72 -3.81 -16.70
N VAL A 14 13.90 -3.63 -15.40
CA VAL A 14 13.81 -4.77 -14.49
C VAL A 14 12.31 -4.92 -14.26
N ALA A 15 11.68 -5.86 -14.98
CA ALA A 15 10.30 -6.20 -14.69
C ALA A 15 10.28 -6.71 -13.26
N LEU A 16 9.72 -5.91 -12.34
CA LEU A 16 9.50 -6.36 -10.98
C LEU A 16 8.52 -7.54 -11.07
N SER A 17 8.69 -8.53 -10.20
CA SER A 17 7.61 -9.52 -10.07
C SER A 17 6.38 -8.81 -9.49
N PRO A 18 5.15 -9.26 -9.79
CA PRO A 18 3.95 -8.67 -9.20
C PRO A 18 4.02 -8.64 -7.67
N GLU A 19 4.58 -9.68 -7.06
CA GLU A 19 4.79 -9.78 -5.61
C GLU A 19 5.75 -8.69 -5.10
N LEU A 20 6.84 -8.42 -5.82
CA LEU A 20 7.77 -7.38 -5.41
C LEU A 20 7.19 -5.98 -5.62
N ALA A 21 6.47 -5.78 -6.72
CA ALA A 21 5.81 -4.50 -7.00
C ALA A 21 4.77 -4.16 -5.92
N VAL A 22 3.93 -5.14 -5.56
CA VAL A 22 2.90 -5.01 -4.52
C VAL A 22 3.53 -4.79 -3.14
N ALA A 23 4.59 -5.51 -2.79
CA ALA A 23 5.32 -5.32 -1.53
C ALA A 23 6.02 -3.95 -1.46
N MET A 24 6.55 -3.45 -2.57
CA MET A 24 7.15 -2.13 -2.65
C MET A 24 6.12 -1.02 -2.37
N ILE A 25 4.88 -1.16 -2.85
CA ILE A 25 3.81 -0.19 -2.55
C ILE A 25 3.45 -0.24 -1.06
N GLY A 26 3.33 -1.43 -0.47
CA GLY A 26 3.10 -1.56 0.98
C GLY A 26 4.19 -0.91 1.80
N LEU A 27 5.44 -1.21 1.49
CA LEU A 27 6.61 -0.64 2.15
C LEU A 27 6.67 0.89 1.98
N PHE A 28 6.39 1.39 0.78
CA PHE A 28 6.36 2.84 0.52
C PHE A 28 5.23 3.54 1.30
N SER A 29 4.11 2.85 1.51
CA SER A 29 2.98 3.37 2.30
C SER A 29 3.36 3.48 3.78
N ALA A 30 4.06 2.48 4.34
CA ALA A 30 4.58 2.53 5.71
C ALA A 30 5.55 3.71 5.92
N PHE A 31 6.39 4.02 4.93
CA PHE A 31 7.38 5.11 5.03
C PHE A 31 6.87 6.48 4.56
N ALA A 32 5.59 6.61 4.19
CA ALA A 32 5.06 7.83 3.55
C ALA A 32 5.02 9.05 4.50
N ASP A 33 4.88 8.83 5.81
CA ASP A 33 4.85 9.89 6.83
C ASP A 33 6.25 10.44 7.19
N GLY A 34 7.31 9.73 6.76
CA GLY A 34 8.71 10.08 7.01
C GLY A 34 9.28 9.58 8.35
N GLU A 35 8.53 8.81 9.12
CA GLU A 35 9.09 7.97 10.18
C GLU A 35 9.72 6.72 9.56
N VAL A 36 11.02 6.54 9.85
CA VAL A 36 11.72 5.31 9.50
C VAL A 36 11.44 4.34 10.63
N SER A 37 10.30 3.68 10.57
CA SER A 37 9.92 2.86 11.70
C SER A 37 10.59 1.48 11.64
N SER A 38 10.78 0.96 12.85
CA SER A 38 11.86 0.05 13.22
C SER A 38 11.68 -1.36 12.62
N ASP A 39 12.59 -2.30 12.93
CA ASP A 39 12.44 -3.73 12.64
C ASP A 39 11.03 -4.31 12.94
N ALA A 40 10.27 -3.69 13.85
CA ALA A 40 8.90 -4.04 14.17
C ALA A 40 7.91 -3.85 12.99
N GLU A 41 8.10 -2.83 12.15
CA GLU A 41 7.25 -2.60 10.98
C GLU A 41 7.55 -3.54 9.84
N ALA A 42 8.82 -3.88 9.61
CA ALA A 42 9.17 -4.91 8.62
C ALA A 42 8.56 -6.27 8.99
N TYR A 43 8.50 -6.58 10.29
CA TYR A 43 7.81 -7.76 10.80
C TYR A 43 6.28 -7.64 10.68
N ALA A 44 5.70 -6.48 11.02
CA ALA A 44 4.26 -6.23 10.88
C ALA A 44 3.82 -6.28 9.41
N LEU A 45 4.64 -5.76 8.49
CA LEU A 45 4.46 -5.91 7.05
C LEU A 45 4.48 -7.39 6.65
N GLY A 46 5.43 -8.18 7.13
CA GLY A 46 5.46 -9.63 6.88
C GLY A 46 4.16 -10.33 7.32
N GLU A 47 3.69 -10.04 8.52
CA GLU A 47 2.43 -10.60 9.05
C GLU A 47 1.22 -10.11 8.24
N MET A 48 1.12 -8.82 7.94
CA MET A 48 -0.01 -8.24 7.19
C MET A 48 -0.06 -8.70 5.74
N VAL A 49 1.09 -8.81 5.09
CA VAL A 49 1.21 -9.25 3.69
C VAL A 49 0.94 -10.75 3.56
N SER A 50 1.22 -11.56 4.61
CA SER A 50 0.90 -12.99 4.63
C SER A 50 -0.61 -13.31 4.52
N CYS A 51 -1.47 -12.35 4.88
CA CYS A 51 -2.93 -12.50 4.78
C CYS A 51 -3.46 -12.39 3.34
N ILE A 52 -2.62 -12.02 2.38
CA ILE A 52 -3.02 -11.88 0.99
C ILE A 52 -2.66 -13.14 0.23
N ASP A 53 -3.60 -13.68 -0.55
CA ASP A 53 -3.42 -14.92 -1.33
C ASP A 53 -2.11 -14.93 -2.14
N LEU A 54 -1.69 -13.75 -2.63
CA LEU A 54 -0.44 -13.53 -3.37
C LEU A 54 0.82 -13.98 -2.60
N TYR A 55 0.81 -13.98 -1.27
CA TYR A 55 1.94 -14.35 -0.41
C TYR A 55 1.64 -15.56 0.49
N SER A 56 0.55 -16.28 0.25
CA SER A 56 0.12 -17.41 1.06
C SER A 56 1.15 -18.57 1.14
N GLU A 57 2.05 -18.65 0.16
CA GLU A 57 3.13 -19.65 0.10
C GLU A 57 4.49 -19.11 0.60
N TYR A 58 4.59 -17.82 0.95
CA TYR A 58 5.85 -17.21 1.38
C TYR A 58 6.22 -17.62 2.80
N THR A 59 7.49 -17.96 3.00
CA THR A 59 8.09 -18.18 4.31
C THR A 59 8.76 -16.90 4.85
N GLU A 60 9.14 -16.90 6.13
CA GLU A 60 9.93 -15.81 6.72
C GLU A 60 11.23 -15.54 5.94
N GLU A 61 11.84 -16.58 5.36
CA GLU A 61 13.05 -16.46 4.53
C GLU A 61 12.73 -15.78 3.19
N ASP A 62 11.61 -16.14 2.55
CA ASP A 62 11.17 -15.51 1.30
C ASP A 62 10.87 -14.02 1.49
N PHE A 63 10.25 -13.64 2.62
CA PHE A 63 10.03 -12.22 2.95
C PHE A 63 11.34 -11.46 3.21
N ALA A 64 12.32 -12.10 3.85
CA ALA A 64 13.62 -11.50 4.06
C ALA A 64 14.37 -11.27 2.74
N ASP A 65 14.31 -12.24 1.82
CA ASP A 65 14.88 -12.12 0.48
C ASP A 65 14.17 -11.04 -0.34
N LEU A 66 12.84 -10.96 -0.26
CA LEU A 66 12.03 -9.92 -0.90
C LEU A 66 12.44 -8.51 -0.42
N GLY A 67 12.58 -8.34 0.89
CA GLY A 67 13.04 -7.08 1.49
C GLY A 67 14.47 -6.71 1.08
N ALA A 68 15.37 -7.69 0.99
CA ALA A 68 16.74 -7.49 0.53
C ALA A 68 16.78 -7.06 -0.96
N GLU A 69 15.94 -7.67 -1.80
CA GLU A 69 15.82 -7.32 -3.22
C GLU A 69 15.30 -5.89 -3.40
N ILE A 70 14.23 -5.53 -2.70
CA ILE A 70 13.71 -4.15 -2.65
C ILE A 70 14.80 -3.17 -2.20
N GLY A 71 15.52 -3.51 -1.13
CA GLY A 71 16.63 -2.70 -0.62
C GLY A 71 17.74 -2.49 -1.64
N SER A 72 18.10 -3.53 -2.41
CA SER A 72 19.08 -3.42 -3.50
C SER A 72 18.58 -2.49 -4.60
N LEU A 73 17.34 -2.67 -5.05
CA LEU A 73 16.73 -1.86 -6.10
C LEU A 73 16.66 -0.37 -5.71
N ILE A 74 16.30 -0.08 -4.46
CA ILE A 74 16.28 1.30 -3.94
C ILE A 74 17.69 1.89 -3.92
N ASN A 75 18.71 1.12 -3.53
CA ASN A 75 20.10 1.59 -3.54
C ASN A 75 20.62 1.86 -4.97
N GLU A 76 20.18 1.07 -5.95
CA GLU A 76 20.63 1.18 -7.34
C GLU A 76 19.91 2.28 -8.14
N ALA A 77 18.58 2.33 -8.05
CA ALA A 77 17.74 3.21 -8.88
C ALA A 77 17.13 4.39 -8.11
N GLY A 78 17.08 4.31 -6.78
CA GLY A 78 16.38 5.27 -5.92
C GLY A 78 14.89 4.96 -5.76
N VAL A 79 14.34 5.30 -4.59
CA VAL A 79 12.95 4.97 -4.19
C VAL A 79 11.91 5.42 -5.22
N GLU A 80 11.99 6.64 -5.74
CA GLU A 80 11.01 7.18 -6.71
C GLU A 80 10.99 6.37 -8.01
N ALA A 81 12.14 5.88 -8.46
CA ALA A 81 12.25 5.09 -9.68
C ALA A 81 11.71 3.67 -9.50
N VAL A 82 11.91 3.07 -8.32
CA VAL A 82 11.38 1.74 -7.98
C VAL A 82 9.86 1.80 -7.81
N VAL A 83 9.32 2.80 -7.10
CA VAL A 83 7.87 2.99 -6.96
C VAL A 83 7.21 3.21 -8.32
N SER A 84 7.81 4.03 -9.19
CA SER A 84 7.25 4.26 -10.53
C SER A 84 7.18 2.96 -11.34
N GLN A 85 8.22 2.12 -11.27
CA GLN A 85 8.25 0.81 -11.94
C GLN A 85 7.29 -0.19 -11.33
N ALA A 86 7.11 -0.18 -10.00
CA ALA A 86 6.13 -1.00 -9.31
C ALA A 86 4.72 -0.68 -9.79
N ILE A 87 4.35 0.60 -9.85
CA ILE A 87 3.04 1.04 -10.34
C ILE A 87 2.81 0.59 -11.79
N GLU A 88 3.83 0.68 -12.66
CA GLU A 88 3.70 0.18 -14.04
C GLU A 88 3.48 -1.33 -14.09
N THR A 89 4.29 -2.10 -13.35
CA THR A 89 4.18 -3.56 -13.26
C THR A 89 2.81 -3.99 -12.73
N ILE A 90 2.32 -3.35 -11.67
CA ILE A 90 1.02 -3.65 -11.05
C ILE A 90 -0.13 -3.51 -12.06
N LYS A 91 -0.10 -2.47 -12.90
CA LYS A 91 -1.12 -2.26 -13.95
C LYS A 91 -0.98 -3.22 -15.12
N ASP A 92 0.24 -3.62 -15.46
CA ASP A 92 0.47 -4.57 -16.55
C ASP A 92 0.03 -5.99 -16.15
N GLU A 93 0.23 -6.37 -14.89
CA GLU A 93 -0.12 -7.70 -14.36
C GLU A 93 -1.56 -7.79 -13.82
N GLY A 94 -2.27 -6.67 -13.65
CA GLY A 94 -3.66 -6.64 -13.21
C GLY A 94 -3.84 -6.92 -11.71
N VAL A 95 -2.87 -6.48 -10.89
CA VAL A 95 -2.86 -6.67 -9.43
C VAL A 95 -3.07 -5.34 -8.67
N GLU A 96 -3.78 -4.39 -9.28
CA GLU A 96 -4.01 -3.05 -8.75
C GLU A 96 -4.73 -3.08 -7.41
N GLU A 97 -5.77 -3.92 -7.29
CA GLU A 97 -6.55 -4.03 -6.07
C GLU A 97 -5.73 -4.61 -4.92
N ALA A 98 -4.88 -5.61 -5.19
CA ALA A 98 -3.99 -6.18 -4.17
C ALA A 98 -2.99 -5.15 -3.65
N ALA A 99 -2.41 -4.34 -4.54
CA ALA A 99 -1.52 -3.24 -4.14
C ALA A 99 -2.23 -2.19 -3.28
N PHE A 100 -3.47 -1.86 -3.62
CA PHE A 100 -4.27 -0.90 -2.87
C PHE A 100 -4.68 -1.44 -1.50
N ILE A 101 -5.09 -2.70 -1.42
CA ILE A 101 -5.43 -3.38 -0.16
C ILE A 101 -4.24 -3.36 0.80
N ILE A 102 -3.03 -3.71 0.34
CA ILE A 102 -1.83 -3.68 1.20
C ILE A 102 -1.57 -2.29 1.73
N ALA A 103 -1.62 -1.27 0.87
CA ALA A 103 -1.39 0.10 1.29
C ALA A 103 -2.36 0.50 2.42
N LEU A 104 -3.65 0.18 2.27
CA LEU A 104 -4.65 0.45 3.31
C LEU A 104 -4.37 -0.30 4.61
N VAL A 105 -4.11 -1.61 4.54
CA VAL A 105 -3.84 -2.44 5.72
C VAL A 105 -2.61 -1.93 6.49
N VAL A 106 -1.58 -1.48 5.77
CA VAL A 106 -0.36 -0.93 6.35
C VAL A 106 -0.60 0.42 7.01
N LEU A 107 -1.34 1.32 6.35
CA LEU A 107 -1.67 2.65 6.92
C LEU A 107 -2.52 2.53 8.19
N VAL A 108 -3.41 1.54 8.25
CA VAL A 108 -4.30 1.32 9.41
C VAL A 108 -3.61 0.50 10.51
N ALA A 109 -2.39 -0.01 10.29
CA ALA A 109 -1.71 -0.92 11.22
C ALA A 109 -1.50 -0.33 12.62
N ASP A 110 -1.29 0.98 12.72
CA ASP A 110 -1.15 1.69 14.00
C ASP A 110 -2.49 2.05 14.68
N GLY A 111 -3.63 1.66 14.08
CA GLY A 111 -4.96 1.73 14.68
C GLY A 111 -5.72 3.04 14.45
N GLU A 112 -5.15 4.00 13.73
CA GLU A 112 -5.83 5.21 13.27
C GLU A 112 -5.47 5.44 11.80
N VAL A 113 -6.45 5.77 10.95
CA VAL A 113 -6.18 6.36 9.63
C VAL A 113 -6.06 7.86 9.85
N PRO A 114 -4.86 8.44 9.81
CA PRO A 114 -4.69 9.88 9.96
C PRO A 114 -5.40 10.59 8.80
N GLU A 115 -6.15 11.65 9.10
CA GLU A 115 -6.77 12.51 8.08
C GLU A 115 -5.72 13.06 7.07
N ASP A 116 -4.46 13.13 7.51
CA ASP A 116 -3.30 13.54 6.71
C ASP A 116 -2.92 12.52 5.60
N GLU A 117 -3.35 11.25 5.70
CA GLU A 117 -3.02 10.20 4.73
C GLU A 117 -4.06 10.07 3.59
N GLN A 118 -5.18 10.79 3.69
CA GLN A 118 -6.22 10.76 2.66
C GLN A 118 -5.73 11.24 1.29
N GLU A 119 -4.80 12.20 1.25
CA GLU A 119 -4.17 12.68 0.01
C GLU A 119 -3.31 11.57 -0.62
N PHE A 120 -2.58 10.81 0.19
CA PHE A 120 -1.77 9.67 -0.28
C PHE A 120 -2.66 8.56 -0.86
N ILE A 121 -3.75 8.21 -0.18
CA ILE A 121 -4.69 7.18 -0.64
C ILE A 121 -5.32 7.58 -1.99
N ASP A 122 -5.74 8.84 -2.16
CA ASP A 122 -6.32 9.30 -3.42
C ASP A 122 -5.29 9.32 -4.56
N ASP A 123 -4.04 9.75 -4.27
CA ASP A 123 -2.95 9.72 -5.22
C ASP A 123 -2.60 8.29 -5.66
N LEU A 124 -2.54 7.34 -4.72
CA LEU A 124 -2.29 5.93 -4.99
C LEU A 124 -3.43 5.32 -5.82
N ARG A 125 -4.68 5.55 -5.42
CA ARG A 125 -5.88 5.13 -6.17
C ARG A 125 -5.82 5.64 -7.61
N GLN A 126 -5.49 6.91 -7.81
CA GLN A 126 -5.38 7.51 -9.13
C GLN A 126 -4.23 6.89 -9.94
N ALA A 127 -3.08 6.64 -9.31
CA ALA A 127 -1.92 6.01 -9.94
C ALA A 127 -2.21 4.58 -10.41
N LEU A 128 -2.97 3.83 -9.61
CA LEU A 128 -3.46 2.48 -9.87
C LEU A 128 -4.71 2.45 -10.77
N ARG A 129 -5.31 3.60 -11.09
CA ARG A 129 -6.52 3.74 -11.92
C ARG A 129 -7.76 3.03 -11.35
N ILE A 130 -7.85 2.94 -10.03
CA ILE A 130 -9.02 2.39 -9.33
C ILE A 130 -10.10 3.49 -9.29
N SER A 131 -11.36 3.15 -9.57
CA SER A 131 -12.47 4.10 -9.45
C SER A 131 -12.72 4.42 -7.97
N VAL A 132 -13.28 5.60 -7.68
CA VAL A 132 -13.67 5.96 -6.31
C VAL A 132 -14.66 4.92 -5.76
N GLU A 133 -15.65 4.55 -6.56
CA GLU A 133 -16.65 3.54 -6.19
C GLU A 133 -16.03 2.18 -5.81
N ARG A 134 -14.99 1.72 -6.54
CA ARG A 134 -14.32 0.46 -6.23
C ARG A 134 -13.38 0.59 -5.03
N ALA A 135 -12.73 1.73 -4.86
CA ALA A 135 -11.91 1.99 -3.68
C ALA A 135 -12.75 1.99 -2.40
N ASP A 136 -13.92 2.65 -2.42
CA ASP A 136 -14.86 2.66 -1.30
C ASP A 136 -15.38 1.26 -0.99
N GLU A 137 -15.69 0.46 -2.03
CA GLU A 137 -16.08 -0.94 -1.88
C GLU A 137 -14.96 -1.77 -1.21
N ILE A 138 -13.71 -1.63 -1.65
CA ILE A 138 -12.56 -2.33 -1.05
C ILE A 138 -12.39 -1.94 0.42
N VAL A 139 -12.45 -0.65 0.74
CA VAL A 139 -12.36 -0.16 2.13
C VAL A 139 -13.50 -0.75 2.97
N SER A 140 -14.73 -0.70 2.46
CA SER A 140 -15.88 -1.31 3.13
C SER A 140 -15.69 -2.81 3.31
N GLU A 141 -15.25 -3.57 2.30
CA GLU A 141 -15.00 -5.01 2.40
C GLU A 141 -13.92 -5.34 3.45
N LEU A 142 -12.86 -4.53 3.55
CA LEU A 142 -11.76 -4.74 4.49
C LEU A 142 -12.13 -4.39 5.94
N PHE A 143 -12.90 -3.32 6.13
CA PHE A 143 -13.20 -2.75 7.45
C PHE A 143 -14.68 -2.91 7.87
N SER A 144 -15.50 -3.63 7.10
CA SER A 144 -16.93 -3.87 7.39
C SER A 144 -17.16 -4.61 8.70
N GLU A 145 -16.17 -5.29 9.28
CA GLU A 145 -16.26 -5.88 10.63
C GLU A 145 -16.12 -4.84 11.76
N VAL A 146 -15.88 -3.56 11.44
CA VAL A 146 -15.76 -2.47 12.43
C VAL A 146 -17.06 -1.62 12.53
N GLU A 147 -17.96 -1.68 11.56
CA GLU A 147 -19.19 -0.86 11.50
C GLU A 147 -20.44 -1.46 12.20
N GLU A 148 -20.34 -2.55 12.98
CA GLU A 148 -21.47 -2.98 13.83
C GLU A 148 -21.63 -2.14 15.13
N ALA A 149 -20.85 -1.05 15.32
CA ALA A 149 -20.84 -0.29 16.57
C ALA A 149 -21.41 1.14 16.54
N GLU A 150 -21.71 1.75 15.38
CA GLU A 150 -22.10 3.18 15.33
C GLU A 150 -23.48 3.48 14.70
N GLU A 151 -24.42 2.56 14.75
CA GLU A 151 -25.85 2.88 14.56
C GLU A 151 -26.64 2.87 15.89
N GLU A 152 -26.23 3.68 16.88
CA GLU A 152 -27.19 4.19 17.88
C GLU A 152 -27.72 5.54 17.39
N TYR A 153 -28.79 5.47 16.58
CA TYR A 153 -29.59 6.63 16.19
C TYR A 153 -30.13 7.35 17.43
N ASP A 154 -29.76 8.62 17.55
CA ASP A 154 -30.43 9.62 18.38
C ASP A 154 -31.87 9.79 17.88
N GLU A 155 -32.84 9.27 18.64
CA GLU A 155 -34.22 9.78 18.61
C GLU A 155 -34.94 9.46 19.92
N SER A 156 -34.94 10.41 20.85
CA SER A 156 -36.07 10.60 21.78
C SER A 156 -36.11 12.05 22.27
N GLU A 157 -36.59 12.92 21.39
CA GLU A 157 -37.44 14.02 21.84
C GLU A 157 -38.79 13.45 22.33
N GLU A 158 -39.42 14.18 23.26
CA GLU A 158 -40.76 14.01 23.84
C GLU A 158 -40.85 13.18 25.14
N GLU A 159 -40.78 13.84 26.32
CA GLU A 159 -41.91 14.55 26.99
C GLU A 159 -41.43 15.51 28.10
#